data_AF-A0A1I1XNL2-F1
#
_entry.id   AF-A0A1I1XNL2-F1
#
_cell.length_a   1.000
_cell.length_b   1.000
_cell.length_c   1.000
_cell.angle_alpha   90.00
_cell.angle_beta   90.00
_cell.angle_gamma   90.00
#
_symmetry.space_group_name_H-M   'P 1'
#
loop_
_entity.id
_entity.type
_entity.pdbx_description
1 polymer ?
#
loop_
_entity_poly.entity_id
_entity_poly.type
_entity_poly.pdbx_seq_one_letter_code
_entity_poly.pdbx_strand_id
1 'polypeptide(L)'
;MMKFLVIIALLSVFQPDVEGVYTRHKQLCSVIDAFDKKWELTLRHDSSFIYIIHELYTRNSLDSTYNARGTWAIAHDTLTLKTSTSSYLFQFVVKDKMLIPIREKEVNRGGFVMKLDCLTRM
;
A
#
# COMPACT_ATOMS: atom_id res chain seq x y z
N MET A 1 -10.53 -33.35 -25.71
CA MET A 1 -9.63 -32.39 -25.04
C MET A 1 -10.38 -31.11 -24.61
N MET A 2 -11.55 -31.25 -23.96
CA MET A 2 -12.45 -30.13 -23.65
C MET A 2 -12.63 -29.90 -22.14
N LYS A 3 -11.92 -30.68 -21.31
CA LYS A 3 -12.06 -30.65 -19.84
C LYS A 3 -11.16 -29.61 -19.14
N PHE A 4 -10.09 -29.14 -19.80
CA PHE A 4 -9.13 -28.21 -19.19
C PHE A 4 -9.53 -26.73 -19.32
N LEU A 5 -10.36 -26.35 -20.31
CA LEU A 5 -10.79 -24.96 -20.50
C LEU A 5 -11.70 -24.46 -19.36
N VAL A 6 -12.50 -25.36 -18.77
CA VAL A 6 -13.38 -25.04 -17.65
C VAL A 6 -12.58 -24.69 -16.38
N ILE A 7 -11.42 -25.32 -16.18
CA ILE A 7 -10.57 -25.09 -15.00
C ILE A 7 -9.87 -23.73 -15.09
N ILE A 8 -9.43 -23.32 -16.28
CA ILE A 8 -8.80 -22.00 -16.51
C ILE A 8 -9.82 -20.87 -16.32
N ALA A 9 -11.05 -21.06 -16.80
CA ALA A 9 -12.13 -20.09 -16.62
C ALA A 9 -12.58 -19.96 -15.15
N LEU A 10 -12.56 -21.05 -14.38
CA LEU A 10 -12.86 -21.02 -12.94
C LEU A 10 -11.78 -20.31 -12.11
N LEU A 11 -10.50 -20.40 -12.50
CA LEU A 11 -9.39 -19.74 -11.82
C LEU A 11 -9.33 -18.23 -12.06
N SER A 12 -9.89 -17.72 -13.18
CA SER A 12 -9.97 -16.28 -13.44
C SER A 12 -11.06 -15.54 -12.65
N VAL A 13 -12.02 -16.25 -12.04
CA VAL A 13 -13.19 -15.65 -11.37
C VAL A 13 -12.92 -15.28 -9.90
N PHE A 14 -11.84 -15.80 -9.31
CA PHE A 14 -11.46 -15.51 -7.91
C PHE A 14 -10.33 -14.49 -7.81
N GLN A 15 -10.43 -13.36 -8.52
CA GLN A 15 -9.59 -12.22 -8.18
C GLN A 15 -10.18 -11.52 -6.94
N PRO A 16 -9.40 -11.35 -5.85
CA PRO A 16 -9.87 -10.63 -4.69
C PRO A 16 -10.27 -9.20 -5.08
N ASP A 17 -11.47 -8.74 -4.69
CA ASP A 17 -11.87 -7.34 -4.84
C ASP A 17 -11.02 -6.47 -3.90
N VAL A 18 -9.93 -5.96 -4.46
CA VAL A 18 -8.98 -5.10 -3.74
C VAL A 18 -9.16 -3.63 -4.06
N GLU A 19 -10.05 -3.26 -4.98
CA GLU A 19 -10.18 -1.86 -5.40
C GLU A 19 -10.66 -0.96 -4.25
N GLY A 20 -10.37 0.34 -4.32
CA GLY A 20 -10.84 1.30 -3.33
C GLY A 20 -9.73 1.92 -2.48
N VAL A 21 -10.14 2.52 -1.36
CA VAL A 21 -9.28 3.38 -0.55
C VAL A 21 -8.93 2.66 0.74
N TYR A 22 -7.62 2.50 0.97
CA TYR A 22 -7.06 1.97 2.19
C TYR A 22 -6.34 3.06 2.93
N THR A 23 -6.58 3.13 4.23
CA THR A 23 -5.95 4.15 5.07
C THR A 23 -5.28 3.54 6.28
N ARG A 24 -4.32 4.29 6.81
CA ARG A 24 -3.83 4.11 8.16
C ARG A 24 -3.59 5.49 8.74
N HIS A 25 -3.84 5.63 10.03
CA HIS A 25 -3.49 6.80 10.80
C HIS A 25 -2.79 6.33 12.08
N LYS A 26 -1.65 6.91 12.39
CA LYS A 26 -0.92 6.70 13.63
C LYS A 26 -0.54 8.05 14.20
N GLN A 27 -0.99 8.31 15.41
CA GLN A 27 -0.63 9.49 16.16
C GLN A 27 0.00 9.07 17.48
N LEU A 28 1.13 9.68 17.82
CA LEU A 28 1.81 9.53 19.10
C LEU A 28 2.05 10.92 19.65
N CYS A 29 1.43 11.24 20.78
CA CYS A 29 1.67 12.49 21.49
C CYS A 29 2.30 12.18 22.85
N SER A 30 3.44 12.80 23.12
CA SER A 30 4.10 12.81 24.43
C SER A 30 4.34 14.25 24.86
N VAL A 31 4.78 14.44 26.10
CA VAL A 31 5.12 15.78 26.64
C VAL A 31 6.28 16.43 25.87
N ILE A 32 7.15 15.63 25.26
CA ILE A 32 8.41 16.07 24.66
C ILE A 32 8.33 16.07 23.13
N ASP A 33 7.52 15.19 22.56
CA ASP A 33 7.44 14.98 21.11
C ASP A 33 6.03 14.55 20.69
N ALA A 34 5.59 15.05 19.55
CA ALA A 34 4.37 14.62 18.88
C ALA A 34 4.70 14.23 17.44
N PHE A 35 4.15 13.09 17.05
CA PHE A 35 4.28 12.51 15.73
C PHE A 35 2.90 12.15 15.22
N ASP A 36 2.59 12.59 14.01
CA ASP A 36 1.38 12.20 13.30
C ASP A 36 1.77 11.68 11.91
N LYS A 37 1.23 10.51 11.54
CA LYS A 37 1.44 9.91 10.24
C LYS A 37 0.16 9.33 9.69
N LYS A 38 -0.17 9.76 8.49
CA LYS A 38 -1.32 9.30 7.73
C LYS A 38 -0.87 8.70 6.41
N TRP A 39 -1.41 7.54 6.08
CA TRP A 39 -1.23 6.85 4.81
C TRP A 39 -2.56 6.70 4.11
N GLU A 40 -2.55 6.88 2.81
CA GLU A 40 -3.70 6.65 1.94
C GLU A 40 -3.24 5.96 0.65
N LEU A 41 -3.82 4.80 0.37
CA LEU A 41 -3.63 4.04 -0.86
C LEU A 41 -4.97 3.95 -1.58
N THR A 42 -5.06 4.53 -2.77
CA THR A 42 -6.20 4.35 -3.65
C THR A 42 -5.83 3.38 -4.77
N LEU A 43 -6.52 2.23 -4.84
CA LEU A 43 -6.43 1.27 -5.93
C LEU A 43 -7.63 1.48 -6.86
N ARG A 44 -7.37 1.73 -8.14
CA ARG A 44 -8.40 2.00 -9.15
C ARG A 44 -8.58 0.81 -10.08
N HIS A 45 -9.78 0.69 -10.64
CA HIS A 45 -10.18 -0.36 -11.58
C HIS A 45 -9.31 -0.44 -12.84
N ASP A 46 -8.70 0.68 -13.26
CA ASP A 46 -7.78 0.72 -14.41
C ASP A 46 -6.38 0.16 -14.09
N SER A 47 -6.23 -0.56 -12.99
CA SER A 47 -4.94 -1.08 -12.49
C SER A 47 -3.93 0.01 -12.13
N SER A 48 -4.37 1.27 -11.95
CA SER A 48 -3.53 2.36 -11.44
C SER A 48 -3.70 2.57 -9.94
N PHE A 49 -2.67 3.10 -9.29
CA PHE A 49 -2.75 3.48 -7.88
C PHE A 49 -2.21 4.89 -7.61
N ILE A 50 -2.67 5.45 -6.49
CA ILE A 50 -2.09 6.63 -5.85
C ILE A 50 -1.78 6.29 -4.40
N TYR A 51 -0.55 6.56 -3.95
CA TYR A 51 -0.12 6.36 -2.58
C TYR A 51 0.37 7.67 -1.99
N ILE A 52 -0.26 8.11 -0.91
CA ILE A 52 0.01 9.36 -0.23
C ILE A 52 0.42 9.06 1.21
N ILE A 53 1.48 9.71 1.66
CA ILE A 53 1.94 9.64 3.05
C ILE A 53 2.15 11.07 3.52
N HIS A 54 1.49 11.43 4.61
CA HIS A 54 1.68 12.68 5.30
C HIS A 54 2.32 12.39 6.66
N GLU A 55 3.40 13.10 6.98
CA GLU A 55 4.16 12.95 8.21
C GLU A 55 4.39 14.33 8.84
N LEU A 56 4.02 14.43 10.11
CA LEU A 56 4.27 15.59 10.97
C LEU A 56 5.09 15.13 12.18
N TYR A 57 6.28 15.70 12.37
CA TYR A 57 7.09 15.51 13.57
C TYR A 57 7.38 16.87 14.21
N THR A 58 6.84 17.11 15.41
CA THR A 58 6.97 18.41 16.07
C THR A 58 8.39 18.69 16.54
N ARG A 59 9.14 17.68 16.98
CA ARG A 59 10.50 17.89 17.51
C ARG A 59 11.50 18.44 16.48
N ASN A 60 11.38 18.01 15.23
CA ASN A 60 12.25 18.47 14.15
C ASN A 60 11.55 19.46 13.21
N SER A 61 10.34 19.92 13.56
CA SER A 61 9.48 20.74 12.69
C SER A 61 9.34 20.18 11.27
N LEU A 62 9.32 18.84 11.15
CA LEU A 62 9.21 18.18 9.86
C LEU A 62 7.73 18.07 9.51
N ASP A 63 7.34 18.72 8.43
CA ASP A 63 6.08 18.50 7.73
C ASP A 63 6.43 18.01 6.32
N SER A 64 6.07 16.78 6.02
CA SER A 64 6.40 16.14 4.75
C SER A 64 5.19 15.43 4.17
N THR A 65 4.99 15.63 2.87
CA THR A 65 4.03 14.87 2.09
C THR A 65 4.75 14.15 0.96
N TYR A 66 4.60 12.85 0.92
CA TYR A 66 5.05 12.03 -0.20
C TYR A 66 3.89 11.53 -1.04
N ASN A 67 4.08 11.55 -2.35
CA ASN A 67 3.14 11.00 -3.33
C ASN A 67 3.85 10.03 -4.28
N ALA A 68 3.28 8.83 -4.45
CA ALA A 68 3.62 7.88 -5.50
C ALA A 68 2.42 7.57 -6.37
N ARG A 69 2.69 7.29 -7.63
CA ARG A 69 1.73 6.75 -8.59
C ARG A 69 2.36 5.61 -9.36
N GLY A 70 1.54 4.75 -9.91
CA GLY A 70 2.01 3.63 -10.72
C GLY A 70 0.90 2.65 -11.01
N THR A 71 1.30 1.40 -11.26
CA THR A 71 0.37 0.31 -11.53
C THR A 71 0.38 -0.71 -10.41
N TRP A 72 -0.73 -1.41 -10.25
CA TRP A 72 -0.86 -2.51 -9.31
C TRP A 72 -1.26 -3.80 -10.03
N ALA A 73 -0.91 -4.92 -9.44
CA ALA A 73 -1.33 -6.25 -9.89
C ALA A 73 -1.53 -7.14 -8.67
N ILE A 74 -2.44 -8.10 -8.79
CA ILE A 74 -2.70 -9.12 -7.77
C ILE A 74 -2.39 -10.50 -8.32
N ALA A 75 -1.65 -11.29 -7.55
CA ALA A 75 -1.40 -12.69 -7.81
C ALA A 75 -1.66 -13.47 -6.52
N HIS A 76 -2.66 -14.35 -6.54
CA HIS A 76 -3.19 -15.02 -5.35
C HIS A 76 -3.64 -14.02 -4.28
N ASP A 77 -3.02 -14.04 -3.11
CA ASP A 77 -3.27 -13.13 -1.98
C ASP A 77 -2.29 -11.95 -1.97
N THR A 78 -1.40 -11.83 -2.95
CA THR A 78 -0.33 -10.84 -2.94
C THR A 78 -0.63 -9.70 -3.90
N LEU A 79 -0.84 -8.50 -3.33
CA LEU A 79 -0.90 -7.24 -4.05
C LEU A 79 0.52 -6.69 -4.23
N THR A 80 0.88 -6.37 -5.47
CA THR A 80 2.15 -5.71 -5.80
C THR A 80 1.89 -4.33 -6.42
N LEU A 81 2.50 -3.29 -5.86
CA LEU A 81 2.51 -1.93 -6.41
C LEU A 81 3.86 -1.65 -7.06
N LYS A 82 3.82 -1.21 -8.33
CA LYS A 82 4.99 -0.80 -9.10
C LYS A 82 4.91 0.69 -9.39
N THR A 83 5.78 1.47 -8.73
CA THR A 83 5.85 2.90 -9.00
C THR A 83 6.48 3.18 -10.36
N SER A 84 6.09 4.27 -11.02
CA SER A 84 6.75 4.71 -12.27
C SER A 84 8.11 5.38 -12.04
N THR A 85 8.34 5.93 -10.84
CA THR A 85 9.50 6.78 -10.53
C THR A 85 10.58 6.10 -9.71
N SER A 86 10.35 4.89 -9.21
CA SER A 86 11.33 4.15 -8.42
C SER A 86 11.29 2.66 -8.74
N SER A 87 12.44 1.99 -8.57
CA SER A 87 12.53 0.54 -8.65
C SER A 87 11.93 -0.16 -7.41
N TYR A 88 11.36 0.60 -6.47
CA TYR A 88 10.73 0.03 -5.29
C TYR A 88 9.38 -0.61 -5.66
N LEU A 89 9.28 -1.89 -5.31
CA LEU A 89 8.03 -2.66 -5.30
C LEU A 89 7.50 -2.67 -3.88
N PHE A 90 6.26 -2.26 -3.70
CA PHE A 90 5.52 -2.45 -2.45
C PHE A 90 4.70 -3.73 -2.60
N GLN A 91 4.77 -4.62 -1.61
CA GLN A 91 4.04 -5.89 -1.64
C GLN A 91 3.25 -6.04 -0.37
N PHE A 92 1.99 -6.45 -0.50
CA PHE A 92 1.07 -6.66 0.60
C PHE A 92 0.36 -8.01 0.45
N VAL A 93 0.17 -8.71 1.57
CA VAL A 93 -0.84 -9.76 1.69
C VAL A 93 -2.19 -9.08 1.83
N VAL A 94 -3.12 -9.48 0.97
CA VAL A 94 -4.52 -9.10 1.02
C VAL A 94 -5.23 -10.06 1.97
N LYS A 95 -5.79 -9.53 3.05
CA LYS A 95 -6.57 -10.30 4.00
C LYS A 95 -7.84 -9.53 4.34
N ASP A 96 -8.98 -10.01 3.85
CA ASP A 96 -10.27 -9.34 3.98
C ASP A 96 -10.21 -7.88 3.49
N LYS A 97 -10.40 -6.92 4.40
CA LYS A 97 -10.31 -5.47 4.14
C LYS A 97 -8.94 -4.89 4.51
N MET A 98 -7.91 -5.71 4.67
CA MET A 98 -6.60 -5.29 5.12
C MET A 98 -5.51 -5.61 4.10
N LEU A 99 -4.54 -4.70 4.00
CA LEU A 99 -3.29 -4.89 3.27
C LEU A 99 -2.15 -4.95 4.29
N ILE A 100 -1.50 -6.11 4.39
CA ILE A 100 -0.42 -6.38 5.35
C ILE A 100 0.90 -6.42 4.58
N PRO A 101 1.87 -5.52 4.85
CA PRO A 101 3.12 -5.49 4.08
C PRO A 101 3.90 -6.81 4.22
N ILE A 102 4.36 -7.39 3.08
CA ILE A 102 5.03 -8.71 3.03
C ILE A 102 6.48 -8.66 3.55
N ARG A 103 7.06 -7.47 3.73
CA ARG A 103 8.35 -7.28 4.41
C ARG A 103 8.33 -5.91 5.09
N GLU A 104 8.96 -5.79 6.26
CA GLU A 104 9.40 -4.50 6.79
C GLU A 104 10.55 -3.97 5.91
N LYS A 105 10.24 -3.63 4.65
CA LYS A 105 11.22 -3.01 3.78
C LYS A 105 11.22 -1.53 4.09
N GLU A 106 12.27 -1.12 4.79
CA GLU A 106 12.61 0.28 4.98
C GLU A 106 12.82 0.93 3.61
N VAL A 107 11.87 1.78 3.21
CA VAL A 107 11.93 2.49 1.93
C VAL A 107 12.73 3.76 2.18
N ASN A 108 13.98 3.77 1.72
CA ASN A 108 14.86 4.94 1.82
C ASN A 108 14.48 5.97 0.75
N ARG A 109 14.05 7.14 1.19
CA ARG A 109 13.74 8.31 0.36
C ARG A 109 14.65 9.45 0.74
N GLY A 110 15.80 9.53 0.06
CA GLY A 110 16.70 10.68 0.19
C GLY A 110 17.09 10.98 1.64
N GLY A 111 17.30 9.95 2.47
CA GLY A 111 17.64 10.10 3.89
C GLY A 111 16.53 9.72 4.88
N PHE A 112 15.29 9.50 4.41
CA PHE A 112 14.18 9.08 5.27
C PHE A 112 13.83 7.62 5.07
N VAL A 113 13.77 6.87 6.17
CA VAL A 113 13.39 5.47 6.19
C VAL A 113 11.91 5.34 6.49
N MET A 114 11.15 4.75 5.56
CA MET A 114 9.75 4.43 5.77
C MET A 114 9.51 2.95 5.99
N LYS A 115 8.95 2.61 7.15
CA LYS A 115 8.30 1.33 7.35
C LYS A 115 6.86 1.42 6.87
N LEU A 116 6.46 0.46 6.03
CA LEU A 116 5.07 0.31 5.62
C LEU A 116 4.28 -0.28 6.79
N ASP A 117 3.06 0.20 6.97
CA ASP A 117 2.13 -0.31 7.97
C ASP A 117 0.97 -1.05 7.31
N CYS A 118 0.26 -1.84 8.12
CA CYS A 118 -0.99 -2.45 7.68
C CYS A 118 -2.02 -1.35 7.36
N LEU A 119 -2.63 -1.43 6.18
CA LEU A 119 -3.68 -0.51 5.74
C LEU A 119 -5.06 -1.19 5.83
N THR A 120 -6.11 -0.41 6.05
CA THR A 120 -7.49 -0.92 6.16
C THR A 120 -8.40 -0.18 5.19
N ARG A 121 -9.24 -0.93 4.47
CA ARG A 121 -10.22 -0.39 3.51
C ARG A 121 -11.30 0.39 4.26
N MET A 122 -11.58 1.61 3.82
CA MET A 122 -12.68 2.44 4.35
C MET A 122 -14.04 1.94 3.88
#